data_AF-A0A7Y8SVT6-F1
#
_entry.id   AF-A0A7Y8SVT6-F1
#
_cell.length_a   1.000
_cell.length_b   1.000
_cell.length_c   1.000
_cell.angle_alpha   90.00
_cell.angle_beta   90.00
_cell.angle_gamma   90.00
#
_symmetry.space_group_name_H-M   'P 1'
#
loop_
_entity.id
_entity.type
_entity.pdbx_description
1 polymer ?
#
loop_
_entity_poly.entity_id
_entity_poly.type
_entity_poly.pdbx_seq_one_letter_code
_entity_poly.pdbx_strand_id
1 'polypeptide(L)'
;MIDWPALEQFFKGKQAAVDKVVAMALATNGEVPAKLRAAAAEGDLAALATMAHKLKGMGGSLRAHQVHALATQAEASARQGRADAVDLALQLADALEILLAELARRSTAQNP
;
A
#
# COMPACT_ATOMS: atom_id res chain seq x y z
N MET A 1 -8.45 4.83 -6.72
CA MET A 1 -7.38 4.19 -5.91
C MET A 1 -7.41 4.65 -4.46
N ILE A 2 -7.34 5.96 -4.19
CA ILE A 2 -7.57 6.56 -2.86
C ILE A 2 -8.95 7.23 -2.84
N ASP A 3 -9.74 6.99 -1.79
CA ASP A 3 -10.92 7.79 -1.49
C ASP A 3 -10.50 9.05 -0.71
N TRP A 4 -10.17 10.11 -1.45
CA TRP A 4 -9.70 11.37 -0.89
C TRP A 4 -10.74 12.07 0.01
N PRO A 5 -12.03 12.18 -0.37
CA PRO A 5 -13.05 12.72 0.51
C PRO A 5 -13.18 11.94 1.82
N ALA A 6 -13.17 10.60 1.79
CA ALA A 6 -13.24 9.79 3.01
C ALA A 6 -11.99 9.93 3.87
N LEU A 7 -10.81 10.09 3.26
CA LEU A 7 -9.56 10.35 3.97
C LEU A 7 -9.59 11.72 4.66
N GLU A 8 -10.03 12.76 3.97
CA GLU A 8 -10.16 14.11 4.54
C GLU A 8 -11.21 14.13 5.67
N GLN A 9 -12.34 13.45 5.49
CA GLN A 9 -13.35 13.33 6.54
C GLN A 9 -12.82 12.58 7.77
N PHE A 10 -12.02 11.53 7.57
CA PHE A 10 -11.36 10.80 8.67
C PHE A 10 -10.45 11.71 9.50
N PHE A 11 -9.72 12.61 8.85
CA PHE A 11 -8.92 13.64 9.52
C PHE A 11 -9.72 14.89 9.92
N LYS A 12 -11.06 14.83 9.88
CA LYS A 12 -11.97 15.94 10.22
C LYS A 12 -11.67 17.22 9.43
N GLY A 13 -11.31 17.08 8.16
CA GLY A 13 -10.97 18.19 7.26
C GLY A 13 -9.58 18.81 7.50
N LYS A 14 -8.74 18.23 8.39
CA LYS A 14 -7.40 18.76 8.66
C LYS A 14 -6.42 18.39 7.55
N GLN A 15 -6.29 19.25 6.55
CA GLN A 15 -5.37 19.04 5.41
C GLN A 15 -3.92 18.76 5.85
N ALA A 16 -3.37 19.52 6.81
CA ALA A 16 -2.00 19.27 7.30
C ALA A 16 -1.78 17.85 7.87
N ALA A 17 -2.83 17.21 8.41
CA ALA A 17 -2.74 15.83 8.87
C ALA A 17 -2.74 14.84 7.70
N VAL A 18 -3.55 15.10 6.67
CA VAL A 18 -3.55 14.35 5.41
C VAL A 18 -2.17 14.43 4.76
N ASP A 19 -1.61 15.63 4.62
CA ASP A 19 -0.33 15.86 3.95
C ASP A 19 0.82 15.17 4.70
N LYS A 20 0.81 15.20 6.04
CA LYS A 20 1.80 14.48 6.85
C LYS A 20 1.74 12.96 6.63
N VAL A 21 0.54 12.40 6.52
CA VAL A 21 0.37 10.96 6.27
C VAL A 21 0.79 10.59 4.85
N VAL A 22 0.48 11.43 3.85
CA VAL A 22 0.95 11.28 2.46
C VAL A 22 2.48 11.28 2.41
N ALA A 23 3.13 12.28 3.00
CA ALA A 23 4.59 12.39 3.03
C ALA A 23 5.24 11.19 3.74
N MET A 24 4.69 10.75 4.86
CA MET A 24 5.18 9.58 5.59
C MET A 24 5.01 8.29 4.77
N ALA A 25 3.88 8.12 4.08
CA ALA A 25 3.65 6.96 3.23
C ALA A 25 4.66 6.88 2.08
N LEU A 26 4.95 8.00 1.42
CA LEU A 26 5.98 8.09 0.38
C LEU A 26 7.38 7.74 0.92
N ALA A 27 7.76 8.34 2.05
CA ALA A 27 9.09 8.14 2.64
C ALA A 27 9.33 6.70 3.11
N THR A 28 8.30 6.01 3.59
CA THR A 28 8.44 4.68 4.19
C THR A 28 8.20 3.52 3.23
N ASN A 29 7.52 3.73 2.10
CA ASN A 29 7.11 2.65 1.21
C ASN A 29 7.75 2.66 -0.18
N GLY A 30 8.65 3.61 -0.49
CA GLY A 30 9.26 3.74 -1.82
C GLY A 30 9.94 2.46 -2.34
N GLU A 31 10.61 1.70 -1.48
CA GLU A 31 11.28 0.44 -1.86
C GLU A 31 10.39 -0.81 -1.70
N VAL A 32 9.21 -0.67 -1.12
CA VAL A 32 8.36 -1.82 -0.75
C VAL A 32 7.86 -2.59 -1.98
N PRO A 33 7.50 -1.97 -3.12
CA PRO A 33 7.15 -2.72 -4.33
C PRO A 33 8.30 -3.64 -4.81
N ALA A 34 9.53 -3.13 -4.84
CA ALA A 34 10.69 -3.93 -5.23
C ALA A 34 10.92 -5.10 -4.28
N LYS A 35 10.80 -4.86 -2.96
CA LYS A 35 10.90 -5.92 -1.93
C LYS A 35 9.80 -6.97 -2.06
N LEU A 36 8.57 -6.58 -2.42
CA LEU A 36 7.48 -7.53 -2.67
C LEU A 36 7.79 -8.43 -3.85
N ARG A 37 8.31 -7.87 -4.95
CA ARG A 37 8.69 -8.65 -6.14
C ARG A 37 9.86 -9.59 -5.85
N ALA A 38 10.84 -9.16 -5.05
CA ALA A 38 11.95 -10.01 -4.62
C ALA A 38 11.45 -11.20 -3.79
N ALA A 39 10.65 -10.96 -2.76
CA ALA A 39 10.06 -12.02 -1.94
C ALA A 39 9.15 -12.96 -2.74
N ALA A 40 8.42 -12.43 -3.73
CA ALA A 40 7.61 -13.23 -4.65
C ALA A 40 8.48 -14.13 -5.55
N ALA A 41 9.60 -13.62 -6.08
CA ALA A 41 10.53 -14.39 -6.89
C ALA A 41 11.25 -15.49 -6.10
N GLU A 42 11.54 -15.24 -4.82
CA GLU A 42 12.13 -16.21 -3.89
C GLU A 42 11.10 -17.21 -3.33
N GLY A 43 9.80 -16.96 -3.53
CA GLY A 43 8.73 -17.77 -2.94
C GLY A 43 8.65 -17.64 -1.41
N ASP A 44 9.18 -16.57 -0.82
CA ASP A 44 9.19 -16.35 0.63
C ASP A 44 7.81 -15.90 1.14
N LEU A 45 6.94 -16.89 1.35
CA LEU A 45 5.58 -16.68 1.84
C LEU A 45 5.54 -16.01 3.23
N ALA A 46 6.56 -16.21 4.08
CA ALA A 46 6.61 -15.60 5.40
C ALA A 46 6.89 -14.09 5.31
N ALA A 47 7.82 -13.69 4.44
CA ALA A 47 8.07 -12.29 4.14
C ALA A 47 6.84 -11.66 3.47
N LEU A 48 6.23 -12.31 2.48
CA LEU A 48 5.03 -11.83 1.79
C LEU A 48 3.88 -11.57 2.78
N ALA A 49 3.59 -12.52 3.69
CA ALA A 49 2.55 -12.34 4.70
C ALA A 49 2.81 -11.13 5.60
N THR A 50 4.06 -10.96 6.05
CA THR A 50 4.46 -9.84 6.91
C THR A 50 4.35 -8.49 6.20
N MET A 51 4.80 -8.42 4.95
CA MET A 51 4.73 -7.20 4.14
C MET A 51 3.28 -6.84 3.81
N ALA A 52 2.48 -7.82 3.38
CA ALA A 52 1.07 -7.64 3.10
C ALA A 52 0.30 -7.15 4.34
N HIS A 53 0.60 -7.69 5.53
CA HIS A 53 -0.01 -7.21 6.78
C HIS A 53 0.22 -5.70 7.03
N LYS A 54 1.46 -5.23 6.84
CA LYS A 54 1.82 -3.81 7.02
C LYS A 54 1.09 -2.93 5.99
N LEU A 55 1.09 -3.36 4.72
CA LEU A 55 0.43 -2.64 3.63
C LEU A 55 -1.09 -2.62 3.77
N LYS A 56 -1.70 -3.65 4.37
CA LYS A 56 -3.12 -3.67 4.69
C LYS A 56 -3.49 -2.54 5.66
N GLY A 57 -2.71 -2.36 6.71
CA GLY A 57 -2.89 -1.28 7.69
C GLY A 57 -2.77 0.10 7.05
N MET A 58 -1.72 0.29 6.24
CA MET A 58 -1.52 1.53 5.48
C MET A 58 -2.67 1.79 4.49
N GLY A 59 -3.06 0.79 3.70
CA GLY A 59 -4.16 0.92 2.73
C GLY A 59 -5.48 1.27 3.41
N GLY A 60 -5.74 0.72 4.60
CA GLY A 60 -6.87 1.13 5.43
C GLY A 60 -6.77 2.58 5.89
N SER A 61 -5.62 2.98 6.42
CA SER A 61 -5.39 4.34 6.92
C SER A 61 -5.48 5.41 5.82
N LEU A 62 -4.99 5.11 4.62
CA LEU A 62 -5.02 5.99 3.46
C LEU A 62 -6.34 5.91 2.68
N ARG A 63 -7.28 5.04 3.08
CA ARG A 63 -8.48 4.73 2.29
C ARG A 63 -8.14 4.32 0.84
N ALA A 64 -7.02 3.62 0.68
CA ALA A 64 -6.58 3.03 -0.58
C ALA A 64 -7.20 1.63 -0.73
N HIS A 65 -8.49 1.58 -1.09
CA HIS A 65 -9.30 0.35 -1.06
C HIS A 65 -8.67 -0.82 -1.82
N GLN A 66 -8.09 -0.56 -3.00
CA GLN A 66 -7.47 -1.58 -3.82
C GLN A 66 -6.23 -2.19 -3.16
N VAL A 67 -5.34 -1.36 -2.60
CA VAL A 67 -4.15 -1.84 -1.88
C VAL A 67 -4.55 -2.59 -0.62
N HIS A 68 -5.55 -2.10 0.11
CA HIS A 68 -6.08 -2.79 1.30
C HIS A 68 -6.65 -4.18 0.95
N ALA A 69 -7.43 -4.29 -0.12
CA ALA A 69 -8.03 -5.54 -0.55
C ALA A 69 -6.98 -6.56 -1.04
N LEU A 70 -6.03 -6.12 -1.89
CA LEU A 70 -4.95 -6.97 -2.38
C LEU A 70 -4.03 -7.43 -1.24
N ALA A 71 -3.68 -6.53 -0.31
CA ALA A 71 -2.87 -6.86 0.84
C ALA A 71 -3.57 -7.88 1.77
N THR A 72 -4.88 -7.77 1.95
CA THR A 72 -5.67 -8.74 2.73
C THR A 72 -5.65 -10.12 2.07
N GLN A 73 -5.82 -10.19 0.75
CA GLN A 73 -5.82 -11.44 0.00
C GLN A 73 -4.42 -12.08 -0.03
N ALA A 74 -3.38 -11.30 -0.32
CA ALA A 74 -1.99 -11.75 -0.34
C ALA A 74 -1.55 -12.27 1.04
N GLU A 75 -1.88 -11.56 2.13
CA GLU A 75 -1.60 -12.00 3.49
C GLU A 75 -2.26 -13.36 3.79
N ALA A 76 -3.55 -13.51 3.43
CA ALA A 76 -4.28 -14.75 3.66
C ALA A 76 -3.73 -15.92 2.84
N SER A 77 -3.45 -15.71 1.55
CA SER A 77 -2.82 -16.71 0.68
C SER A 77 -1.47 -17.16 1.19
N ALA A 78 -0.60 -16.21 1.53
CA ALA A 78 0.75 -16.48 1.98
C ALA A 78 0.76 -17.27 3.30
N ARG A 79 -0.10 -16.88 4.27
CA ARG A 79 -0.26 -17.62 5.55
C ARG A 79 -0.78 -19.04 5.35
N GLN A 80 -1.59 -19.27 4.32
CA GLN A 80 -2.18 -20.58 4.02
C GLN A 80 -1.30 -21.42 3.08
N GLY A 81 -0.15 -20.91 2.63
CA GLY A 81 0.72 -21.64 1.70
C GLY A 81 0.13 -21.77 0.28
N ARG A 82 -0.81 -20.90 -0.11
CA ARG A 82 -1.50 -21.01 -1.41
C ARG A 82 -0.59 -20.56 -2.55
N ALA A 83 -0.69 -21.25 -3.69
CA ALA A 83 0.11 -20.95 -4.88
C ALA A 83 -0.18 -19.54 -5.47
N ASP A 84 -1.39 -19.01 -5.25
CA ASP A 84 -1.80 -17.68 -5.70
C ASP A 84 -1.14 -16.53 -4.90
N ALA A 85 -0.42 -16.83 -3.80
CA ALA A 85 0.23 -15.83 -2.96
C ALA A 85 1.26 -14.99 -3.74
N VAL A 86 2.01 -15.62 -4.65
CA VAL A 86 3.03 -14.97 -5.48
C VAL A 86 2.37 -13.98 -6.43
N ASP A 87 1.36 -14.41 -7.18
CA ASP A 87 0.64 -13.55 -8.12
C ASP A 87 -0.06 -12.39 -7.42
N LEU A 88 -0.65 -12.62 -6.26
CA LEU A 88 -1.26 -11.58 -5.43
C LEU A 88 -0.23 -10.58 -4.90
N ALA A 89 0.98 -11.03 -4.56
CA ALA A 89 2.07 -10.15 -4.14
C ALA A 89 2.58 -9.27 -5.28
N LEU A 90 2.67 -9.80 -6.51
CA LEU A 90 3.02 -9.02 -7.69
C LEU A 90 1.96 -7.96 -8.00
N GLN A 91 0.68 -8.34 -7.98
CA GLN A 91 -0.44 -7.38 -8.14
C GLN A 91 -0.45 -6.32 -7.04
N LEU A 92 -0.11 -6.70 -5.80
CA LEU A 92 0.02 -5.75 -4.69
C LEU A 92 1.18 -4.78 -4.92
N ALA A 93 2.32 -5.24 -5.45
CA ALA A 93 3.45 -4.39 -5.79
C ALA A 93 3.07 -3.35 -6.86
N ASP A 94 2.40 -3.78 -7.93
CA ASP A 94 1.93 -2.89 -8.99
C ASP A 94 0.92 -1.85 -8.45
N ALA A 95 -0.06 -2.30 -7.66
CA ALA A 95 -1.03 -1.40 -7.04
C ALA A 95 -0.35 -0.42 -6.08
N LEU A 96 0.71 -0.83 -5.39
CA LEU A 96 1.46 0.05 -4.50
C LEU A 96 2.26 1.11 -5.26
N GLU A 97 2.86 0.77 -6.40
CA GLU A 97 3.56 1.76 -7.24
C GLU A 97 2.62 2.82 -7.78
N ILE A 98 1.44 2.41 -8.28
CA ILE A 98 0.45 3.37 -8.77
C ILE A 98 -0.03 4.25 -7.61
N LEU A 99 -0.19 3.69 -6.40
CA LEU A 99 -0.56 4.45 -5.21
C LEU A 99 0.51 5.49 -4.87
N LEU A 100 1.79 5.09 -4.83
CA LEU A 100 2.90 5.99 -4.52
C LEU A 100 3.05 7.10 -5.56
N ALA A 101 2.88 6.79 -6.84
CA ALA A 101 2.90 7.79 -7.90
C ALA A 101 1.76 8.82 -7.73
N GLU A 102 0.56 8.36 -7.37
CA GLU A 102 -0.59 9.24 -7.08
C GLU A 102 -0.34 10.13 -5.86
N LEU A 103 0.18 9.56 -4.78
CA LEU A 103 0.57 10.31 -3.57
C LEU A 103 1.63 11.38 -3.89
N ALA A 104 2.63 11.04 -4.71
CA ALA A 104 3.69 11.96 -5.11
C ALA A 104 3.14 13.13 -5.94
N ARG A 105 2.26 12.86 -6.92
CA ARG A 105 1.60 13.90 -7.73
C ARG A 105 0.82 14.88 -6.87
N ARG A 106 0.07 14.39 -5.86
CA ARG A 106 -0.65 15.27 -4.93
C ARG A 106 0.30 16.11 -4.10
N SER A 107 1.37 15.51 -3.56
CA SER A 107 2.35 16.25 -2.75
C SER A 107 3.02 17.37 -3.54
N THR A 108 3.28 17.20 -4.84
CA THR A 108 3.85 18.25 -5.69
C THR A 108 2.83 19.33 -6.07
N ALA A 109 1.55 18.96 -6.21
CA ALA A 109 0.49 19.91 -6.57
C ALA A 109 0.10 20.86 -5.42
N GLN A 110 0.47 20.53 -4.17
CA GLN A 110 0.17 21.32 -2.97
C GLN A 110 1.30 22.28 -2.56
N ASN A 111 2.49 22.19 -3.16
CA ASN A 111 3.64 23.08 -2.90
C ASN A 111 3.88 23.98 -4.13
N PRO A 112 3.31 25.20 -4.19
CA PRO A 112 3.78 26.27 -5.08
C PRO A 112 5.05 26.95 -4.54
#